data_AF-A0A9X0PFC3-F1
#
_entry.id   AF-A0A9X0PFC3-F1
#
_cell.length_a   1.000
_cell.length_b   1.000
_cell.length_c   1.000
_cell.angle_alpha   90.00
_cell.angle_beta   90.00
_cell.angle_gamma   90.00
#
_symmetry.space_group_name_H-M   'P 1'
#
loop_
_entity.id
_entity.type
_entity.pdbx_description
1 polymer ?
#
loop_
_entity_poly.entity_id
_entity_poly.type
_entity_poly.pdbx_seq_one_letter_code
_entity_poly.pdbx_strand_id
1 'polypeptide(L)'
;MQLQKILLLRSMDVSIKRIIKIMAMDETNLMASLKDEMVILNEKIERLEKAKKAVSKWIEGMPVLEIDELNNNLQAQYQEEAKIKYGNTPAYRSFIEHNEDHQLNSVESKDKMMTIFKAFVHVSERDINDTEVYHVVIEWKNLMRTFAVFDDETLCCIATTYHQDERFKDYFKQFDHPKLTHFIVEAVHYHLAQSCIKNNN
;
A
#
# COMPACT_ATOMS: atom_id res chain seq x y z
N MET A 1 -5.14 35.13 34.98
CA MET A 1 -5.42 34.80 33.57
C MET A 1 -4.22 34.29 32.76
N GLN A 2 -2.97 34.71 33.03
CA GLN A 2 -1.80 34.24 32.25
C GLN A 2 -1.57 32.71 32.35
N LEU A 3 -1.70 32.12 33.54
CA LEU A 3 -1.55 30.68 33.72
C LEU A 3 -2.59 29.87 32.91
N GLN A 4 -3.85 30.33 32.86
CA GLN A 4 -4.90 29.67 32.08
C GLN A 4 -4.60 29.66 30.57
N LYS A 5 -4.05 30.78 30.05
CA LYS A 5 -3.61 30.87 28.65
C LYS A 5 -2.47 29.90 28.34
N ILE A 6 -1.50 29.76 29.26
CA ILE A 6 -0.41 28.80 29.15
C ILE A 6 -0.94 27.36 29.13
N LEU A 7 -1.84 27.02 30.05
CA LEU A 7 -2.42 25.68 30.14
C LEU A 7 -3.19 25.30 28.87
N LEU A 8 -3.96 26.24 28.30
CA LEU A 8 -4.67 26.04 27.04
C LEU A 8 -3.69 25.77 25.89
N LEU A 9 -2.67 26.61 25.70
CA LEU A 9 -1.67 26.41 24.65
C LEU A 9 -0.90 25.09 24.83
N ARG A 10 -0.63 24.71 26.09
CA ARG A 10 -0.03 23.42 26.40
C ARG A 10 -0.92 22.23 26.05
N SER A 11 -2.23 22.31 26.29
CA SER A 11 -3.15 21.23 25.88
C SER A 11 -3.22 21.03 24.37
N MET A 12 -2.83 22.03 23.57
CA MET A 12 -2.71 21.92 22.11
C MET A 12 -1.34 21.38 21.66
N ASP A 13 -0.48 20.94 22.59
CA ASP A 13 0.92 20.54 22.38
C ASP A 13 1.85 21.65 21.87
N VAL A 14 1.53 22.92 22.14
CA VAL A 14 2.46 24.02 21.84
C VAL A 14 3.68 23.94 22.77
N SER A 15 4.88 24.09 22.21
CA SER A 15 6.12 24.04 22.97
C SER A 15 6.26 25.22 23.94
N ILE A 16 6.91 25.02 25.11
CA ILE A 16 7.15 26.11 26.09
C ILE A 16 7.80 27.32 25.44
N LYS A 17 8.81 27.08 24.59
CA LYS A 17 9.55 28.14 23.88
C LYS A 17 8.62 28.99 23.01
N ARG A 18 7.68 28.35 22.31
CA ARG A 18 6.68 29.03 21.46
C ARG A 18 5.65 29.78 22.31
N ILE A 19 5.18 29.20 23.41
CA ILE A 19 4.24 29.85 24.34
C ILE A 19 4.83 31.14 24.90
N ILE A 20 6.09 31.12 25.35
CA ILE A 20 6.78 32.33 25.84
C ILE A 20 6.80 33.40 24.75
N LYS A 21 7.10 33.01 23.50
CA LYS A 21 7.10 33.94 22.36
C LYS A 21 5.72 34.52 22.08
N ILE A 22 4.66 33.71 22.10
CA ILE A 22 3.27 34.14 21.88
C ILE A 22 2.83 35.11 22.99
N MET A 23 3.18 34.83 24.24
CA MET A 23 2.80 35.67 25.39
C MET A 23 3.49 37.04 25.42
N ALA A 24 4.62 37.19 24.72
CA ALA A 24 5.37 38.44 24.65
C ALA A 24 4.96 39.35 23.48
N MET A 25 3.98 38.92 22.65
CA MET A 25 3.50 39.69 21.50
C MET A 25 2.47 40.76 21.90
N ASP A 26 2.36 41.81 21.09
CA ASP A 26 1.20 42.72 21.15
C ASP A 26 -0.09 42.01 20.75
N GLU A 27 -1.23 42.63 21.06
CA GLU A 27 -2.56 42.03 20.90
C GLU A 27 -2.88 41.60 19.46
N THR A 28 -2.42 42.37 18.46
CA THR A 28 -2.64 42.06 17.04
C THR A 28 -1.87 40.82 16.62
N ASN A 29 -0.57 40.76 16.95
CA ASN A 29 0.31 39.63 16.63
C ASN A 29 -0.02 38.37 17.44
N LEU A 30 -0.51 38.54 18.67
CA LEU A 30 -1.03 37.47 19.50
C LEU A 30 -2.26 36.81 18.83
N MET A 31 -3.23 37.61 18.40
CA MET A 31 -4.44 37.10 17.75
C MET A 31 -4.12 36.40 16.42
N ALA A 32 -3.17 36.91 15.63
CA ALA A 32 -2.70 36.23 14.43
C ALA A 32 -2.06 34.88 14.77
N SER A 33 -1.14 34.84 15.74
CA SER A 33 -0.50 33.59 16.16
C SER A 33 -1.50 32.57 16.69
N LEU A 34 -2.53 33.00 17.42
CA LEU A 34 -3.58 32.08 17.90
C LEU A 34 -4.42 31.49 16.76
N LYS A 35 -4.65 32.25 15.67
CA LYS A 35 -5.30 31.70 14.47
C LYS A 35 -4.42 30.65 13.79
N ASP A 36 -3.12 30.87 13.72
CA ASP A 36 -2.19 29.87 13.17
C ASP A 36 -2.18 28.59 14.02
N GLU A 37 -2.12 28.72 15.36
CA GLU A 37 -2.20 27.57 16.26
C GLU A 37 -3.56 26.84 16.14
N MET A 38 -4.65 27.55 15.83
CA MET A 38 -5.96 26.94 15.55
C MET A 38 -5.94 26.10 14.27
N VAL A 39 -5.26 26.56 13.21
CA VAL A 39 -5.10 25.79 11.97
C VAL A 39 -4.31 24.51 12.25
N ILE A 40 -3.19 24.61 12.97
CA ILE A 40 -2.36 23.46 13.37
C ILE A 40 -3.18 22.47 14.22
N LEU A 41 -3.99 22.97 15.15
CA LEU A 41 -4.86 22.13 15.97
C LEU A 41 -5.88 21.38 15.11
N ASN A 42 -6.51 22.03 14.14
CA ASN A 42 -7.46 21.39 13.24
C ASN A 42 -6.80 20.29 12.40
N GLU A 43 -5.61 20.54 11.83
CA GLU A 43 -4.84 19.52 11.11
C GLU A 43 -4.49 18.32 12.01
N LYS A 44 -4.18 18.57 13.28
CA LYS A 44 -3.91 17.52 14.25
C LYS A 44 -5.16 16.70 14.57
N ILE A 45 -6.30 17.35 14.78
CA ILE A 45 -7.59 16.67 14.99
C ILE A 45 -7.90 15.79 13.79
N GLU A 46 -7.75 16.31 12.57
CA GLU A 46 -8.02 15.55 11.35
C GLU A 46 -7.10 14.32 11.23
N ARG A 47 -5.81 14.46 11.54
CA ARG A 47 -4.87 13.33 11.59
C ARG A 47 -5.27 12.29 12.65
N LEU A 48 -5.69 12.74 13.83
CA LEU A 48 -6.12 11.84 14.91
C LEU A 48 -7.41 11.10 14.57
N GLU A 49 -8.38 11.76 13.94
CA GLU A 49 -9.61 11.10 13.47
C GLU A 49 -9.30 10.07 12.37
N LYS A 50 -8.39 10.39 11.43
CA LYS A 50 -7.89 9.41 10.44
C LYS A 50 -7.24 8.20 11.13
N ALA A 51 -6.36 8.42 12.10
CA ALA A 51 -5.71 7.35 12.85
C ALA A 51 -6.72 6.49 13.63
N LYS A 52 -7.71 7.12 14.27
CA LYS A 52 -8.79 6.42 14.98
C LYS A 52 -9.60 5.54 14.03
N LYS A 53 -9.95 6.05 12.85
CA LYS A 53 -10.66 5.28 11.82
C LYS A 53 -9.82 4.11 11.31
N ALA A 54 -8.52 4.32 11.09
CA ALA A 54 -7.58 3.26 10.72
C ALA A 54 -7.56 2.13 11.77
N VAL A 55 -7.42 2.49 13.05
CA VAL A 55 -7.42 1.52 14.15
C VAL A 55 -8.75 0.76 14.25
N SER A 56 -9.89 1.43 14.06
CA SER A 56 -11.21 0.76 14.03
C SER A 56 -11.27 -0.33 12.96
N LYS A 57 -10.90 0.02 11.71
CA LYS A 57 -10.86 -0.93 10.59
C LYS A 57 -9.92 -2.10 10.86
N TRP A 58 -8.77 -1.83 11.47
CA TRP A 58 -7.82 -2.89 11.83
C TRP A 58 -8.39 -3.85 12.88
N ILE A 59 -9.07 -3.32 13.92
CA ILE A 59 -9.78 -4.13 14.93
C ILE A 59 -10.88 -4.98 14.29
N GLU A 60 -11.56 -4.46 13.27
CA GLU A 60 -12.58 -5.18 12.48
C GLU A 60 -11.99 -6.28 11.58
N GLY A 61 -10.66 -6.43 11.53
CA GLY A 61 -9.97 -7.48 10.78
C GLY A 61 -9.59 -7.08 9.35
N MET A 62 -9.74 -5.81 8.97
CA MET A 62 -9.28 -5.33 7.67
C MET A 62 -7.74 -5.43 7.57
N PRO A 63 -7.18 -6.01 6.50
CA PRO A 63 -5.74 -6.03 6.30
C PRO A 63 -5.15 -4.62 6.26
N VAL A 64 -3.99 -4.42 6.89
CA VAL A 64 -3.35 -3.09 7.00
C VAL A 64 -3.12 -2.43 5.63
N LEU A 65 -2.85 -3.22 4.59
CA LEU A 65 -2.69 -2.76 3.20
C LEU A 65 -3.97 -2.16 2.59
N GLU A 66 -5.15 -2.52 3.10
CA GLU A 66 -6.44 -2.04 2.60
C GLU A 66 -6.96 -0.82 3.38
N ILE A 67 -6.27 -0.42 4.46
CA ILE A 67 -6.67 0.72 5.29
C ILE A 67 -6.19 2.02 4.64
N ASP A 68 -7.07 2.61 3.82
CA ASP A 68 -6.80 3.87 3.10
C ASP A 68 -6.27 5.00 3.99
N GLU A 69 -6.71 5.09 5.24
CA GLU A 69 -6.28 6.12 6.19
C GLU A 69 -4.79 6.03 6.56
N LEU A 70 -4.13 4.89 6.31
CA LEU A 70 -2.69 4.70 6.53
C LEU A 70 -1.87 4.99 5.25
N ASN A 71 -2.49 5.00 4.07
CA ASN A 71 -1.78 4.95 2.79
C ASN A 71 -0.96 6.21 2.46
N ASN A 72 -1.31 7.39 2.97
CA ASN A 72 -0.61 8.64 2.60
C ASN A 72 0.87 8.70 3.00
N ASN A 73 1.26 8.08 4.12
CA ASN A 73 2.68 8.01 4.54
C ASN A 73 3.38 6.76 4.00
N LEU A 74 2.64 5.66 3.79
CA LEU A 74 3.23 4.41 3.29
C LEU A 74 3.51 4.46 1.79
N GLN A 75 2.74 5.20 0.99
CA GLN A 75 2.95 5.26 -0.46
C GLN A 75 4.35 5.78 -0.82
N ALA A 76 4.82 6.85 -0.16
CA ALA A 76 6.16 7.39 -0.38
C ALA A 76 7.25 6.39 0.03
N GLN A 77 7.05 5.68 1.14
CA GLN A 77 7.97 4.63 1.59
C GLN A 77 8.03 3.47 0.60
N TYR A 78 6.88 3.01 0.10
CA TYR A 78 6.79 1.94 -0.89
C TYR A 78 7.43 2.32 -2.23
N GLN A 79 7.30 3.58 -2.64
CA GLN A 79 7.99 4.08 -3.83
C GLN A 79 9.51 4.03 -3.66
N GLU A 80 10.04 4.43 -2.50
CA GLU A 80 11.48 4.33 -2.22
C GLU A 80 11.96 2.86 -2.12
N GLU A 81 11.20 1.99 -1.45
CA GLU A 81 11.50 0.54 -1.41
C GLU A 81 11.54 -0.06 -2.83
N ALA A 82 10.55 0.25 -3.65
CA ALA A 82 10.48 -0.20 -5.04
C ALA A 82 11.64 0.34 -5.88
N LYS A 83 12.02 1.60 -5.69
CA LYS A 83 13.18 2.21 -6.35
C LYS A 83 14.49 1.55 -5.94
N ILE A 84 14.68 1.25 -4.66
CA ILE A 84 15.89 0.58 -4.18
C ILE A 84 15.95 -0.86 -4.75
N LYS A 85 14.83 -1.58 -4.73
CA LYS A 85 14.77 -3.00 -5.12
C LYS A 85 14.75 -3.21 -6.63
N TYR A 86 14.09 -2.34 -7.38
CA TYR A 86 13.82 -2.51 -8.81
C TYR A 86 14.33 -1.34 -9.67
N GLY A 87 14.91 -0.28 -9.11
CA GLY A 87 15.26 0.95 -9.83
C GLY A 87 16.15 0.78 -11.06
N ASN A 88 16.90 -0.32 -11.12
CA ASN A 88 17.78 -0.65 -12.24
C ASN A 88 17.12 -1.58 -13.29
N THR A 89 15.87 -2.00 -13.09
CA THR A 89 15.18 -2.92 -14.01
C THR A 89 14.44 -2.16 -15.12
N PRO A 90 14.35 -2.73 -16.35
CA PRO A 90 13.50 -2.17 -17.40
C PRO A 90 12.02 -2.05 -16.98
N ALA A 91 11.55 -3.00 -16.16
CA ALA A 91 10.21 -3.01 -15.60
C ALA A 91 9.92 -1.78 -14.74
N TYR A 92 10.86 -1.34 -13.89
CA TYR A 92 10.68 -0.15 -13.07
C TYR A 92 10.64 1.13 -13.91
N ARG A 93 11.45 1.23 -14.97
CA ARG A 93 11.40 2.38 -15.89
C ARG A 93 10.04 2.46 -16.60
N SER A 94 9.59 1.35 -17.17
CA SER A 94 8.28 1.25 -17.80
C SER A 94 7.15 1.56 -16.81
N PHE A 95 7.27 1.08 -15.56
CA PHE A 95 6.31 1.37 -14.50
C PHE A 95 6.17 2.87 -14.24
N ILE A 96 7.28 3.61 -14.11
CA ILE A 96 7.24 5.06 -13.91
C ILE A 96 6.59 5.77 -15.10
N GLU A 97 6.93 5.37 -16.33
CA GLU A 97 6.35 5.92 -17.57
C GLU A 97 4.84 5.63 -17.69
N HIS A 98 4.36 4.48 -17.22
CA HIS A 98 2.94 4.12 -17.25
C HIS A 98 2.14 4.68 -16.06
N ASN A 99 2.79 5.01 -14.94
CA ASN A 99 2.12 5.49 -13.72
C ASN A 99 1.80 6.99 -13.70
N GLU A 100 2.24 7.78 -14.68
CA GLU A 100 1.78 9.17 -14.83
C GLU A 100 0.24 9.24 -14.97
N ASP A 101 -0.41 8.13 -15.38
CA ASP A 101 -1.87 7.99 -15.54
C ASP A 101 -2.61 7.36 -14.33
N HIS A 102 -1.98 7.17 -13.18
CA HIS A 102 -2.62 6.68 -11.93
C HIS A 102 -3.38 5.33 -11.99
N GLN A 103 -3.18 4.49 -13.01
CA GLN A 103 -4.00 3.28 -13.24
C GLN A 103 -3.93 2.24 -12.11
N LEU A 104 -2.78 2.07 -11.46
CA LEU A 104 -2.54 1.04 -10.42
C LEU A 104 -3.37 1.20 -9.16
N ASN A 105 -3.73 2.44 -8.81
CA ASN A 105 -4.52 2.73 -7.62
C ASN A 105 -6.01 2.86 -7.92
N SER A 106 -6.43 2.60 -9.16
CA SER A 106 -7.84 2.63 -9.52
C SER A 106 -8.62 1.52 -8.82
N VAL A 107 -9.88 1.80 -8.48
CA VAL A 107 -10.79 0.81 -7.89
C VAL A 107 -10.95 -0.39 -8.83
N GLU A 108 -11.03 -0.15 -10.14
CA GLU A 108 -11.17 -1.19 -11.15
C GLU A 108 -9.97 -2.16 -11.16
N SER A 109 -8.74 -1.66 -11.07
CA SER A 109 -7.55 -2.51 -11.00
C SER A 109 -7.52 -3.37 -9.74
N LYS A 110 -7.93 -2.82 -8.60
CA LYS A 110 -8.05 -3.58 -7.33
C LYS A 110 -9.10 -4.69 -7.45
N ASP A 111 -10.26 -4.40 -8.03
CA ASP A 111 -11.34 -5.38 -8.22
C ASP A 111 -10.95 -6.51 -9.19
N LYS A 112 -10.24 -6.18 -10.27
CA LYS A 112 -9.68 -7.16 -11.20
C LYS A 112 -8.66 -8.07 -10.50
N MET A 113 -7.75 -7.50 -9.72
CA MET A 113 -6.76 -8.25 -8.94
C MET A 113 -7.44 -9.21 -7.96
N MET A 114 -8.43 -8.72 -7.21
CA MET A 114 -9.24 -9.50 -6.27
C MET A 114 -9.95 -10.67 -6.96
N THR A 115 -10.51 -10.43 -8.15
CA THR A 115 -11.18 -11.47 -8.94
C THR A 115 -10.22 -12.59 -9.33
N ILE A 116 -9.01 -12.24 -9.77
CA ILE A 116 -7.97 -13.21 -10.11
C ILE A 116 -7.52 -14.02 -8.89
N PHE A 117 -7.37 -13.40 -7.72
CA PHE A 117 -7.04 -14.13 -6.50
C PHE A 117 -8.16 -15.10 -6.06
N LYS A 118 -9.43 -14.73 -6.25
CA LYS A 118 -10.56 -15.66 -6.06
C LYS A 118 -10.52 -16.82 -7.07
N ALA A 119 -10.11 -16.58 -8.31
CA ALA A 119 -9.91 -17.64 -9.29
C ALA A 119 -8.78 -18.59 -8.86
N PHE A 120 -7.67 -18.08 -8.31
CA PHE A 120 -6.62 -18.90 -7.72
C PHE A 120 -7.12 -19.77 -6.56
N VAL A 121 -8.01 -19.24 -5.70
CA VAL A 121 -8.66 -20.06 -4.67
C VAL A 121 -9.45 -21.21 -5.29
N HIS A 122 -10.23 -20.95 -6.35
CA HIS A 122 -11.05 -21.98 -7.00
C HIS A 122 -10.22 -23.13 -7.59
N VAL A 123 -9.04 -22.82 -8.14
CA VAL A 123 -8.18 -23.83 -8.78
C VAL A 123 -7.12 -24.42 -7.85
N SER A 124 -7.05 -23.97 -6.59
CA SER A 124 -5.96 -24.33 -5.65
C SER A 124 -5.91 -25.80 -5.24
N GLU A 125 -7.01 -26.53 -5.38
CA GLU A 125 -7.11 -27.98 -5.11
C GLU A 125 -6.83 -28.84 -6.37
N ARG A 126 -6.50 -28.21 -7.50
CA ARG A 126 -6.17 -28.89 -8.76
C ARG A 126 -4.67 -29.13 -8.88
N ASP A 127 -4.29 -29.99 -9.82
CA ASP A 127 -2.88 -30.17 -10.17
C ASP A 127 -2.32 -28.88 -10.78
N ILE A 128 -1.07 -28.54 -10.45
CA ILE A 128 -0.36 -27.38 -10.98
C ILE A 128 -0.31 -27.42 -12.52
N ASN A 129 -0.26 -28.61 -13.13
CA ASN A 129 -0.25 -28.76 -14.59
C ASN A 129 -1.62 -28.65 -15.27
N ASP A 130 -2.69 -28.46 -14.51
CA ASP A 130 -4.06 -28.35 -15.03
C ASP A 130 -4.21 -27.11 -15.93
N THR A 131 -4.95 -27.26 -17.02
CA THR A 131 -5.19 -26.21 -18.01
C THR A 131 -5.88 -24.99 -17.38
N GLU A 132 -6.76 -25.18 -16.40
CA GLU A 132 -7.44 -24.09 -15.70
C GLU A 132 -6.47 -23.28 -14.82
N VAL A 133 -5.50 -23.96 -14.19
CA VAL A 133 -4.42 -23.29 -13.44
C VAL A 133 -3.56 -22.45 -14.38
N TYR A 134 -3.22 -22.97 -15.56
CA TYR A 134 -2.52 -22.21 -16.60
C TYR A 134 -3.30 -20.95 -16.99
N HIS A 135 -4.61 -21.06 -17.24
CA HIS A 135 -5.43 -19.90 -17.62
C HIS A 135 -5.43 -18.81 -16.56
N VAL A 136 -5.60 -19.15 -15.27
CA VAL A 136 -5.56 -18.17 -14.18
C VAL A 136 -4.18 -17.50 -14.08
N VAL A 137 -3.08 -18.23 -14.29
CA VAL A 137 -1.73 -17.65 -14.32
C VAL A 137 -1.55 -16.67 -15.48
N ILE A 138 -2.09 -16.99 -16.66
CA ILE A 138 -2.03 -16.10 -17.82
C ILE A 138 -2.90 -14.86 -17.64
N GLU A 139 -4.10 -14.98 -17.06
CA GLU A 139 -4.93 -13.83 -16.70
C GLU A 139 -4.22 -12.90 -15.73
N TRP A 140 -3.62 -13.47 -14.67
CA TRP A 140 -2.79 -12.75 -13.72
C TRP A 140 -1.64 -12.01 -14.41
N LYS A 141 -0.87 -12.71 -15.25
CA LYS A 141 0.23 -12.13 -16.01
C LYS A 141 -0.21 -10.99 -16.93
N ASN A 142 -1.34 -11.15 -17.61
CA ASN A 142 -1.87 -10.13 -18.51
C ASN A 142 -2.30 -8.88 -17.74
N LEU A 143 -2.96 -9.03 -16.58
CA LEU A 143 -3.28 -7.91 -15.70
C LEU A 143 -2.00 -7.23 -15.20
N MET A 144 -1.01 -7.99 -14.75
CA MET A 144 0.26 -7.41 -14.29
C MET A 144 0.94 -6.58 -15.38
N ARG A 145 0.89 -7.05 -16.63
CA ARG A 145 1.47 -6.35 -17.78
C ARG A 145 0.74 -5.06 -18.18
N THR A 146 -0.48 -4.80 -17.68
CA THR A 146 -1.11 -3.49 -17.86
C THR A 146 -0.47 -2.42 -16.97
N PHE A 147 0.24 -2.82 -15.91
CA PHE A 147 0.87 -1.91 -14.97
C PHE A 147 2.30 -1.51 -15.35
N ALA A 148 3.05 -2.43 -15.96
CA ALA A 148 4.38 -2.21 -16.50
C ALA A 148 4.79 -3.38 -17.40
N VAL A 149 5.85 -3.18 -18.19
CA VAL A 149 6.48 -4.27 -18.94
C VAL A 149 7.22 -5.19 -17.97
N PHE A 150 6.58 -6.30 -17.60
CA PHE A 150 7.18 -7.36 -16.80
C PHE A 150 7.56 -8.58 -17.67
N ASP A 151 8.81 -9.01 -17.52
CA ASP A 151 9.25 -10.33 -17.96
C ASP A 151 8.82 -11.42 -16.97
N ASP A 152 8.95 -12.67 -17.41
CA ASP A 152 8.44 -13.82 -16.67
C ASP A 152 9.24 -14.07 -15.37
N GLU A 153 10.53 -13.72 -15.34
CA GLU A 153 11.38 -13.80 -14.15
C GLU A 153 10.95 -12.78 -13.08
N THR A 154 10.70 -11.54 -13.50
CA THR A 154 10.19 -10.49 -12.62
C THR A 154 8.83 -10.85 -12.04
N LEU A 155 7.94 -11.44 -12.86
CA LEU A 155 6.64 -11.93 -12.40
C LEU A 155 6.80 -13.06 -11.36
N CYS A 156 7.72 -14.00 -11.57
CA CYS A 156 8.01 -15.03 -10.56
C CYS A 156 8.50 -14.42 -9.24
N CYS A 157 9.33 -13.38 -9.30
CA CYS A 157 9.80 -12.64 -8.12
C CYS A 157 8.65 -11.91 -7.39
N ILE A 158 7.71 -11.33 -8.14
CA ILE A 158 6.51 -10.69 -7.58
C ILE A 158 5.64 -11.74 -6.88
N ALA A 159 5.35 -12.87 -7.53
CA ALA A 159 4.57 -13.94 -6.92
C ALA A 159 5.23 -14.47 -5.64
N THR A 160 6.56 -14.65 -5.66
CA THR A 160 7.34 -15.04 -4.48
C THR A 160 7.14 -14.10 -3.30
N THR A 161 7.02 -12.79 -3.56
CA THR A 161 6.80 -11.77 -2.53
C THR A 161 5.47 -11.99 -1.80
N TYR A 162 4.45 -12.53 -2.46
CA TYR A 162 3.15 -12.84 -1.82
C TYR A 162 3.28 -13.84 -0.67
N HIS A 163 4.25 -14.77 -0.76
CA HIS A 163 4.51 -15.77 0.27
C HIS A 163 5.61 -15.34 1.26
N GLN A 164 6.53 -14.46 0.88
CA GLN A 164 7.67 -14.10 1.72
C GLN A 164 7.43 -12.85 2.58
N ASP A 165 6.61 -11.90 2.12
CA ASP A 165 6.35 -10.64 2.81
C ASP A 165 5.11 -10.75 3.70
N GLU A 166 5.29 -10.45 5.00
CA GLU A 166 4.22 -10.54 6.00
C GLU A 166 3.02 -9.64 5.67
N ARG A 167 3.23 -8.50 5.02
CA ARG A 167 2.13 -7.58 4.63
C ARG A 167 1.20 -8.27 3.64
N PHE A 168 1.78 -8.94 2.64
CA PHE A 168 1.01 -9.70 1.67
C PHE A 168 0.37 -10.93 2.31
N LYS A 169 1.07 -11.65 3.19
CA LYS A 169 0.45 -12.76 3.94
C LYS A 169 -0.79 -12.30 4.70
N ASP A 170 -0.71 -11.16 5.38
CA ASP A 170 -1.86 -10.56 6.08
C ASP A 170 -3.00 -10.21 5.13
N TYR A 171 -2.70 -9.63 3.97
CA TYR A 171 -3.69 -9.39 2.92
C TYR A 171 -4.37 -10.69 2.46
N PHE A 172 -3.62 -11.77 2.24
CA PHE A 172 -4.17 -13.03 1.76
C PHE A 172 -4.98 -13.81 2.81
N LYS A 173 -4.92 -13.45 4.10
CA LYS A 173 -5.77 -14.06 5.15
C LYS A 173 -7.26 -13.87 4.86
N GLN A 174 -7.65 -12.82 4.13
CA GLN A 174 -9.05 -12.54 3.80
C GLN A 174 -9.71 -13.62 2.92
N PHE A 175 -8.92 -14.46 2.25
CA PHE A 175 -9.43 -15.55 1.41
C PHE A 175 -9.68 -16.84 2.19
N ASP A 176 -9.36 -16.88 3.49
CA ASP A 176 -9.49 -18.06 4.36
C ASP A 176 -8.87 -19.34 3.77
N HIS A 177 -7.76 -19.19 3.04
CA HIS A 177 -7.10 -20.29 2.33
C HIS A 177 -5.59 -20.33 2.64
N PRO A 178 -5.16 -21.02 3.72
CA PRO A 178 -3.81 -20.93 4.27
C PRO A 178 -2.67 -21.27 3.31
N LYS A 179 -2.92 -22.13 2.31
CA LYS A 179 -1.93 -22.54 1.31
C LYS A 179 -1.96 -21.71 0.02
N LEU A 180 -2.82 -20.71 -0.07
CA LEU A 180 -3.06 -19.97 -1.32
C LEU A 180 -1.80 -19.28 -1.84
N THR A 181 -1.06 -18.58 -0.97
CA THR A 181 0.17 -17.87 -1.39
C THR A 181 1.24 -18.84 -1.88
N HIS A 182 1.35 -20.01 -1.26
CA HIS A 182 2.27 -21.07 -1.70
C HIS A 182 1.84 -21.63 -3.06
N PHE A 183 0.55 -21.94 -3.24
CA PHE A 183 0.00 -22.41 -4.50
C PHE A 183 0.21 -21.42 -5.64
N ILE A 184 -0.04 -20.12 -5.42
CA ILE A 184 0.20 -19.06 -6.42
C ILE A 184 1.67 -19.05 -6.83
N VAL A 185 2.60 -19.13 -5.87
CA VAL A 185 4.04 -19.20 -6.15
C VAL A 185 4.34 -20.41 -7.03
N GLU A 186 3.90 -21.60 -6.65
CA GLU A 186 4.18 -22.82 -7.42
C GLU A 186 3.59 -22.78 -8.83
N ALA A 187 2.33 -22.37 -8.96
CA ALA A 187 1.65 -22.25 -10.25
C ALA A 187 2.33 -21.24 -11.19
N VAL A 188 2.68 -20.06 -10.67
CA VAL A 188 3.36 -19.03 -11.47
C VAL A 188 4.75 -19.51 -11.89
N HIS A 189 5.53 -20.11 -10.99
CA HIS A 189 6.85 -20.64 -11.36
C HIS A 189 6.74 -21.76 -12.39
N TYR A 190 5.81 -22.70 -12.21
CA TYR A 190 5.65 -23.81 -13.15
C TYR A 190 5.31 -23.33 -14.57
N HIS A 191 4.35 -22.42 -14.70
CA HIS A 191 3.86 -21.98 -16.02
C HIS A 191 4.70 -20.88 -16.66
N LEU A 192 5.38 -20.04 -15.87
CA LEU A 192 6.17 -18.91 -16.39
C LEU A 192 7.68 -19.17 -16.42
N ALA A 193 8.25 -20.02 -15.57
CA ALA A 193 9.68 -20.37 -15.71
C ALA A 193 9.93 -21.32 -16.89
N GLN A 194 8.92 -22.11 -17.29
CA GLN A 194 9.01 -23.00 -18.45
C GLN A 194 8.95 -22.28 -19.81
N SER A 195 8.42 -21.04 -19.87
CA SER A 195 8.35 -20.27 -21.12
C SER A 195 9.74 -19.83 -21.61
N CYS A 196 10.74 -19.72 -20.73
CA CYS A 196 12.13 -19.45 -21.07
C CYS A 196 12.81 -20.59 -21.85
N ILE A 197 12.31 -21.83 -21.75
CA ILE A 197 12.89 -22.99 -22.45
C ILE A 197 12.30 -23.12 -23.87
N LYS A 198 11.06 -22.67 -24.11
CA LYS A 198 10.38 -22.82 -25.40
C LYS A 198 10.72 -21.72 -26.43
N ASN A 199 11.26 -20.57 -26.01
CA ASN A 199 11.63 -19.48 -26.92
C ASN A 199 13.07 -19.56 -27.48
N ASN A 200 13.78 -20.67 -27.24
CA ASN A 200 15.14 -20.92 -27.74
C ASN A 200 15.23 -22.05 -28.79
N ASN A 201 14.11 -22.47 -29.39
CA ASN A 201 14.07 -23.44 -30.48
C ASN A 201 13.37 -22.88 -31.72
#